data_AF-A0A2S8DHQ9-F1
#
_entry.id   AF-A0A2S8DHQ9-F1
#
_cell.length_a   1.000
_cell.length_b   1.000
_cell.length_c   1.000
_cell.angle_alpha   90.00
_cell.angle_beta   90.00
_cell.angle_gamma   90.00
#
_symmetry.space_group_name_H-M   'P 1'
#
loop_
_entity.id
_entity.type
_entity.pdbx_description
1 polymer ?
#
loop_
_entity_poly.entity_id
_entity_poly.type
_entity_poly.pdbx_seq_one_letter_code
_entity_poly.pdbx_strand_id
1 'polypeptide(L)'
;MDNKGLLIAGASIVAGAVLGRMRLPDLESLEHFGARGAVSGRPFNPDLAGGPIENLTTDGVTINREGIAIVEKHIARFGHDPVNEVMINRLKDIEKGKIPPEQVDLNFYTHECREYQRYCNLGWETGQPDGDAGYALWNHTHTATLEDYKLKGELNDLYHQDALDYDN
;
A
#
# COMPACT_ATOMS: atom_id res chain seq x y z
N MET A 1 22.33 50.81 0.91
CA MET A 1 22.96 51.03 2.22
C MET A 1 22.40 50.01 3.18
N ASP A 2 23.10 48.89 3.25
CA ASP A 2 23.42 48.04 4.41
C ASP A 2 22.69 48.39 5.72
N ASN A 3 22.01 47.41 6.34
CA ASN A 3 22.70 46.61 7.36
C ASN A 3 21.87 45.41 7.86
N LYS A 4 22.64 44.45 8.35
CA LYS A 4 22.29 43.09 8.74
C LYS A 4 21.64 43.03 10.13
N GLY A 5 20.69 42.12 10.28
CA GLY A 5 20.58 41.14 11.37
C GLY A 5 20.20 41.62 12.77
N LEU A 6 19.14 41.02 13.34
CA LEU A 6 19.18 40.48 14.69
C LEU A 6 18.03 39.47 14.90
N LEU A 7 18.39 38.19 15.05
CA LEU A 7 17.54 37.19 15.69
C LEU A 7 17.57 37.45 17.20
N ILE A 8 16.42 37.71 17.80
CA ILE A 8 16.24 37.61 19.25
C ILE A 8 15.39 36.38 19.52
N ALA A 9 16.04 35.34 20.06
CA ALA A 9 15.37 34.32 20.84
C ALA A 9 14.94 34.93 22.18
N GLY A 10 13.71 34.66 22.63
CA GLY A 10 13.21 35.13 23.91
C GLY A 10 11.97 34.37 24.33
N ALA A 11 12.14 33.55 25.36
CA ALA A 11 11.19 32.56 25.86
C ALA A 11 10.06 33.15 26.73
N SER A 12 9.04 32.32 26.89
CA SER A 12 8.20 32.16 28.09
C SER A 12 7.09 33.17 28.35
N ILE A 13 5.85 32.68 28.32
CA ILE A 13 4.87 33.00 29.37
C ILE A 13 4.55 31.70 30.10
N VAL A 14 5.07 31.63 31.31
CA VAL A 14 4.61 30.74 32.38
C VAL A 14 3.22 31.22 32.79
N ALA A 15 2.19 30.38 32.64
CA ALA A 15 0.92 30.55 33.35
C ALA A 15 0.82 29.43 34.39
N GLY A 16 0.79 29.85 35.64
CA GLY A 16 0.92 29.02 36.83
C GLY A 16 -0.23 28.04 37.06
N ALA A 17 0.12 26.97 37.75
CA ALA A 17 -0.79 25.97 38.25
C ALA A 17 -1.67 26.51 39.39
N VAL A 18 -2.97 26.19 39.36
CA VAL A 18 -3.78 26.00 40.56
C VAL A 18 -4.50 24.65 40.44
N LEU A 19 -4.34 23.85 41.49
CA LEU A 19 -4.68 22.44 41.57
C LEU A 19 -6.14 22.11 41.28
N GLY A 20 -6.36 21.30 40.26
CA GLY A 20 -7.39 20.27 40.24
C GLY A 20 -6.69 18.97 39.86
N ARG A 21 -6.72 17.97 40.75
CA ARG A 21 -6.06 16.67 40.58
C ARG A 21 -6.79 15.85 39.50
N MET A 22 -6.74 16.29 38.26
CA MET A 22 -6.97 15.41 37.12
C MET A 22 -5.70 14.58 36.98
N ARG A 23 -5.81 13.32 37.37
CA ARG A 23 -4.86 12.29 36.99
C ARG A 23 -4.90 12.27 35.47
N LEU A 24 -3.93 12.91 34.82
CA LEU A 24 -3.68 12.71 33.40
C LEU A 24 -3.52 11.20 33.25
N PRO A 25 -4.44 10.49 32.56
CA PRO A 25 -4.17 9.10 32.24
C PRO A 25 -2.90 9.08 31.38
N ASP A 26 -2.07 8.07 31.62
CA ASP A 26 -0.80 7.85 30.94
C ASP A 26 -0.89 8.23 29.45
N LEU A 27 -0.03 9.15 29.05
CA LEU A 27 0.22 9.49 27.65
C LEU A 27 1.01 8.36 26.93
N GLU A 28 0.99 7.14 27.48
CA GLU A 28 1.62 5.92 26.96
C GLU A 28 0.60 4.90 26.41
N SER A 29 -0.68 5.25 26.32
CA SER A 29 -1.65 4.40 25.60
C SER A 29 -2.65 5.21 24.78
N LEU A 30 -2.15 6.14 23.96
CA LEU A 30 -2.82 6.33 22.68
C LEU A 30 -2.70 4.99 21.96
N GLU A 31 -3.69 4.13 22.17
CA GLU A 31 -3.99 3.01 21.29
C GLU A 31 -3.72 3.51 19.88
N HIS A 32 -2.78 2.90 19.18
CA HIS A 32 -2.51 3.21 17.78
C HIS A 32 -3.81 2.89 17.03
N PHE A 33 -4.72 3.85 16.93
CA PHE A 33 -5.74 3.86 15.92
C PHE A 33 -4.96 3.98 14.62
N GLY A 34 -4.60 2.82 14.05
CA GLY A 34 -3.95 2.75 12.75
C GLY A 34 -4.73 3.64 11.78
N ALA A 35 -4.01 4.28 10.86
CA ALA A 35 -4.66 5.05 9.81
C ALA A 35 -5.67 4.15 9.08
N ARG A 36 -6.79 4.71 8.66
CA ARG A 36 -7.69 4.03 7.73
C ARG A 36 -7.43 4.57 6.35
N GLY A 37 -7.32 3.67 5.37
CA GLY A 37 -7.29 4.05 3.97
C GLY A 37 -8.51 4.92 3.64
N ALA A 38 -8.29 6.04 2.96
CA ALA A 38 -9.38 6.97 2.66
C ALA A 38 -10.34 6.40 1.62
N VAL A 39 -9.84 5.56 0.71
CA VAL A 39 -10.62 4.93 -0.35
C VAL A 39 -11.07 3.53 0.03
N SER A 40 -10.14 2.68 0.48
CA SER A 40 -10.43 1.30 0.85
C SER A 40 -11.13 1.16 2.21
N GLY A 41 -11.00 2.16 3.08
CA GLY A 41 -11.49 2.11 4.45
C GLY A 41 -10.74 1.12 5.35
N ARG A 42 -9.72 0.41 4.84
CA ARG A 42 -8.98 -0.64 5.56
C ARG A 42 -8.02 -0.03 6.60
N PRO A 43 -7.91 -0.58 7.81
CA PRO A 43 -6.96 -0.12 8.80
C PRO A 43 -5.53 -0.57 8.45
N PHE A 44 -4.56 0.34 8.55
CA PHE A 44 -3.16 0.07 8.31
C PHE A 44 -2.25 1.03 9.10
N ASN A 45 -0.95 0.73 9.15
CA ASN A 45 0.05 1.64 9.71
C ASN A 45 0.88 2.24 8.55
N PRO A 46 0.79 3.56 8.29
CA PRO A 46 1.55 4.22 7.23
C PRO A 46 3.07 4.07 7.39
N ASP A 47 3.57 4.05 8.62
CA ASP A 47 5.01 3.93 8.89
C ASP A 47 5.56 2.53 8.56
N LEU A 48 4.67 1.54 8.46
CA LEU A 48 5.00 0.16 8.12
C LEU A 48 4.58 -0.22 6.69
N ALA A 49 4.18 0.75 5.87
CA ALA A 49 3.67 0.53 4.52
C ALA A 49 4.73 0.52 3.41
N GLY A 50 6.02 0.63 3.77
CA GLY A 50 7.12 0.60 2.80
C GLY A 50 7.23 1.85 1.93
N GLY A 51 6.72 2.99 2.40
CA GLY A 51 6.79 4.29 1.71
C GLY A 51 5.51 5.11 1.85
N PRO A 52 5.54 6.40 1.50
CA PRO A 52 4.35 7.25 1.54
C PRO A 52 3.28 6.76 0.55
N ILE A 53 2.02 7.14 0.79
CA ILE A 53 0.97 7.02 -0.23
C ILE A 53 1.20 8.10 -1.28
N GLU A 54 1.14 7.72 -2.54
CA GLU A 54 1.24 8.59 -3.70
C GLU A 54 -0.11 8.67 -4.42
N ASN A 55 -0.30 9.65 -5.30
CA ASN A 55 -1.52 9.76 -6.12
C ASN A 55 -1.20 9.26 -7.53
N LEU A 56 -1.22 7.94 -7.70
CA LEU A 56 -0.83 7.26 -8.93
C LEU A 56 -2.04 7.03 -9.86
N THR A 57 -1.74 6.72 -11.11
CA THR A 57 -2.73 6.36 -12.14
C THR A 57 -2.20 5.20 -12.98
N THR A 58 -3.11 4.41 -13.54
CA THR A 58 -2.79 3.38 -14.54
C THR A 58 -2.70 3.95 -15.96
N ASP A 59 -3.02 5.23 -16.17
CA ASP A 59 -3.03 5.85 -17.49
C ASP A 59 -1.65 5.78 -18.16
N GLY A 60 -1.62 5.27 -19.39
CA GLY A 60 -0.39 5.13 -20.17
C GLY A 60 0.51 3.96 -19.75
N VAL A 61 0.10 3.16 -18.76
CA VAL A 61 0.83 1.94 -18.38
C VAL A 61 0.80 0.93 -19.53
N THR A 62 1.97 0.38 -19.84
CA THR A 62 2.13 -0.73 -20.79
C THR A 62 2.52 -1.98 -20.02
N ILE A 63 1.69 -3.02 -20.12
CA ILE A 63 2.00 -4.33 -19.55
C ILE A 63 3.13 -4.95 -20.36
N ASN A 64 4.25 -5.23 -19.70
CA ASN A 64 5.44 -5.78 -20.33
C ASN A 64 6.00 -6.96 -19.54
N ARG A 65 6.94 -7.69 -20.16
CA ARG A 65 7.55 -8.90 -19.59
C ARG A 65 8.24 -8.67 -18.24
N GLU A 66 8.90 -7.52 -18.06
CA GLU A 66 9.64 -7.22 -16.83
C GLU A 66 8.69 -7.02 -15.65
N GLY A 67 7.63 -6.24 -15.83
CA GLY A 67 6.62 -6.09 -14.78
C GLY A 67 5.85 -7.38 -14.52
N ILE A 68 5.57 -8.21 -15.54
CA ILE A 68 4.96 -9.53 -15.32
C ILE A 68 5.86 -10.39 -14.41
N ALA A 69 7.17 -10.36 -14.63
CA ALA A 69 8.11 -11.08 -13.75
C ALA A 69 8.09 -10.55 -12.31
N ILE A 70 7.87 -9.24 -12.13
CA ILE A 70 7.67 -8.64 -10.80
C ILE A 70 6.38 -9.16 -10.16
N VAL A 71 5.27 -9.15 -10.89
CA VAL A 71 3.98 -9.68 -10.43
C VAL A 71 4.11 -11.15 -10.02
N GLU A 72 4.72 -11.98 -10.86
CA GLU A 72 4.95 -13.40 -10.55
C GLU A 72 5.82 -13.58 -9.29
N LYS A 73 6.90 -12.81 -9.14
CA LYS A 73 7.78 -12.87 -7.97
C LYS A 73 7.04 -12.46 -6.68
N HIS A 74 6.18 -11.44 -6.77
CA HIS A 74 5.41 -10.97 -5.64
C HIS A 74 4.37 -11.99 -5.19
N ILE A 75 3.56 -12.51 -6.12
CA ILE A 75 2.49 -13.48 -5.84
C ILE A 75 3.05 -14.80 -5.32
N ALA A 76 4.19 -15.26 -5.85
CA ALA A 76 4.79 -16.54 -5.46
C ALA A 76 5.07 -16.66 -3.95
N ARG A 77 5.18 -15.53 -3.21
CA ARG A 77 5.39 -15.55 -1.76
C ARG A 77 4.18 -16.06 -0.96
N PHE A 78 2.99 -16.03 -1.55
CA PHE A 78 1.72 -16.38 -0.88
C PHE A 78 1.25 -17.82 -1.16
N GLY A 79 2.00 -18.57 -1.98
CA GLY A 79 1.60 -19.90 -2.43
C GLY A 79 0.79 -19.88 -3.72
N HIS A 80 0.41 -21.07 -4.20
CA HIS A 80 -0.36 -21.20 -5.43
C HIS A 80 -1.83 -20.88 -5.20
N ASP A 81 -2.38 -20.03 -6.07
CA ASP A 81 -3.79 -19.65 -6.12
C ASP A 81 -4.21 -19.63 -7.60
N PRO A 82 -5.20 -20.46 -8.00
CA PRO A 82 -5.68 -20.49 -9.37
C PRO A 82 -6.27 -19.17 -9.88
N VAL A 83 -6.86 -18.36 -9.01
CA VAL A 83 -7.43 -17.05 -9.38
C VAL A 83 -6.31 -16.10 -9.82
N ASN A 84 -5.18 -16.12 -9.11
CA ASN A 84 -3.98 -15.37 -9.49
C ASN A 84 -3.36 -15.91 -10.79
N GLU A 85 -3.42 -17.22 -11.03
CA GLU A 85 -2.92 -17.80 -12.29
C GLU A 85 -3.70 -17.29 -13.51
N VAL A 86 -5.03 -17.17 -13.40
CA VAL A 86 -5.86 -16.59 -14.47
C VAL A 86 -5.41 -15.17 -14.78
N MET A 87 -5.23 -14.32 -13.76
CA MET A 87 -4.77 -12.95 -13.96
C MET A 87 -3.38 -12.89 -14.61
N ILE A 88 -2.41 -13.68 -14.14
CA ILE A 88 -1.06 -13.75 -14.74
C ILE A 88 -1.13 -14.18 -16.21
N ASN A 89 -1.99 -15.16 -16.55
CA ASN A 89 -2.16 -15.61 -17.92
C ASN A 89 -2.77 -14.52 -18.82
N ARG A 90 -3.75 -13.76 -18.31
CA ARG A 90 -4.28 -12.58 -19.01
C ARG A 90 -3.19 -11.54 -19.28
N LEU A 91 -2.36 -11.21 -18.28
CA LEU A 91 -1.23 -10.28 -18.47
C LEU A 91 -0.26 -10.75 -19.57
N LYS A 92 0.04 -12.05 -19.62
CA LYS A 92 0.90 -12.65 -20.66
C LYS A 92 0.26 -12.59 -22.06
N ASP A 93 -1.04 -12.71 -22.17
CA ASP A 93 -1.74 -12.62 -23.44
C ASP A 93 -1.88 -11.17 -23.93
N ILE A 94 -2.03 -10.22 -23.01
CA ILE A 94 -1.96 -8.77 -23.29
C ILE A 94 -0.56 -8.39 -23.79
N GLU A 95 0.50 -8.83 -23.10
CA GLU A 95 1.90 -8.53 -23.48
C GLU A 95 2.23 -9.06 -24.89
N LYS A 96 1.64 -10.19 -25.28
CA LYS A 96 1.77 -10.77 -26.63
C LYS A 96 0.84 -10.14 -27.67
N GLY A 97 0.01 -9.18 -27.28
CA GLY A 97 -0.97 -8.53 -28.14
C GLY A 97 -2.12 -9.43 -28.59
N LYS A 98 -2.40 -10.53 -27.88
CA LYS A 98 -3.50 -11.44 -28.23
C LYS A 98 -4.86 -10.88 -27.82
N ILE A 99 -4.91 -10.15 -26.70
CA ILE A 99 -6.09 -9.45 -26.19
C ILE A 99 -5.71 -8.02 -25.79
N PRO A 100 -6.62 -7.04 -25.90
CA PRO A 100 -6.38 -5.72 -25.34
C PRO A 100 -6.46 -5.75 -23.81
N PRO A 101 -5.75 -4.86 -23.09
CA PRO A 101 -5.90 -4.73 -21.65
C PRO A 101 -7.27 -4.14 -21.28
N GLU A 102 -7.86 -4.65 -20.21
CA GLU A 102 -8.97 -4.01 -19.52
C GLU A 102 -8.49 -3.25 -18.28
N GLN A 103 -9.33 -2.38 -17.73
CA GLN A 103 -8.96 -1.58 -16.55
C GLN A 103 -8.56 -2.46 -15.36
N VAL A 104 -9.22 -3.60 -15.18
CA VAL A 104 -8.90 -4.54 -14.09
C VAL A 104 -7.54 -5.20 -14.27
N ASP A 105 -7.11 -5.48 -15.50
CA ASP A 105 -5.77 -6.04 -15.77
C ASP A 105 -4.69 -5.00 -15.43
N LEU A 106 -4.94 -3.73 -15.76
CA LEU A 106 -4.04 -2.61 -15.42
C LEU A 106 -3.99 -2.37 -13.91
N ASN A 107 -5.14 -2.41 -13.23
CA ASN A 107 -5.22 -2.28 -11.78
C ASN A 107 -4.40 -3.38 -11.11
N PHE A 108 -4.66 -4.65 -11.45
CA PHE A 108 -3.92 -5.79 -10.92
C PHE A 108 -2.41 -5.65 -11.16
N TYR A 109 -2.01 -5.44 -12.42
CA TYR A 109 -0.59 -5.33 -12.79
C TYR A 109 0.14 -4.23 -12.01
N THR A 110 -0.44 -3.03 -11.95
CA THR A 110 0.19 -1.87 -11.31
C THR A 110 0.16 -1.97 -9.79
N HIS A 111 -0.91 -2.53 -9.22
CA HIS A 111 -1.05 -2.83 -7.81
C HIS A 111 0.03 -3.84 -7.38
N GLU A 112 0.10 -5.02 -8.00
CA GLU A 112 1.06 -6.06 -7.61
C GLU A 112 2.52 -5.58 -7.75
N CYS A 113 2.84 -4.80 -8.80
CA CYS A 113 4.18 -4.21 -8.95
C CYS A 113 4.51 -3.20 -7.86
N ARG A 114 3.56 -2.33 -7.50
CA ARG A 114 3.77 -1.30 -6.48
C ARG A 114 3.84 -1.90 -5.08
N GLU A 115 3.01 -2.90 -4.78
CA GLU A 115 3.05 -3.63 -3.52
C GLU A 115 4.39 -4.35 -3.36
N TYR A 116 4.89 -4.99 -4.43
CA TYR A 116 6.23 -5.57 -4.45
C TYR A 116 7.33 -4.57 -4.07
N GLN A 117 7.31 -3.37 -4.66
CA GLN A 117 8.28 -2.32 -4.34
C GLN A 117 8.22 -1.92 -2.85
N ARG A 118 7.03 -1.85 -2.26
CA ARG A 118 6.84 -1.57 -0.83
C ARG A 118 7.44 -2.68 0.04
N TYR A 119 7.25 -3.94 -0.35
CA TYR A 119 7.92 -5.08 0.30
C TYR A 119 9.45 -4.97 0.22
N CYS A 120 10.01 -4.61 -0.94
CA CYS A 120 11.44 -4.38 -1.10
C CYS A 120 11.97 -3.27 -0.17
N ASN A 121 11.23 -2.16 -0.05
CA ASN A 121 11.60 -1.05 0.84
C ASN A 121 11.64 -1.47 2.32
N LEU A 122 10.89 -2.50 2.69
CA LEU A 122 10.86 -3.09 4.04
C LEU A 122 11.85 -4.25 4.23
N GLY A 123 12.69 -4.54 3.22
CA GLY A 123 13.68 -5.62 3.27
C GLY A 123 13.15 -7.01 2.90
N TRP A 124 11.93 -7.11 2.36
CA TRP A 124 11.27 -8.36 1.99
C TRP A 124 11.23 -8.58 0.48
N GLU A 125 12.40 -8.53 -0.16
CA GLU A 125 12.53 -8.81 -1.60
C GLU A 125 12.08 -10.23 -1.97
N THR A 126 12.25 -11.18 -1.04
CA THR A 126 11.84 -12.58 -1.16
C THR A 126 11.18 -13.05 0.14
N GLY A 127 10.17 -13.93 0.02
CA GLY A 127 9.46 -14.50 1.17
C GLY A 127 8.64 -13.46 1.95
N GLN A 128 8.24 -13.83 3.16
CA GLN A 128 7.55 -12.98 4.13
C GLN A 128 7.73 -13.56 5.53
N PRO A 129 7.50 -12.78 6.62
CA PRO A 129 7.44 -13.35 7.95
C PRO A 129 6.31 -14.37 8.07
N ASP A 130 6.46 -15.32 8.99
CA ASP A 130 5.40 -16.28 9.30
C ASP A 130 4.32 -15.68 10.22
N GLY A 131 3.12 -16.25 10.16
CA GLY A 131 2.01 -15.94 11.06
C GLY A 131 1.54 -14.48 11.00
N ASP A 132 1.20 -13.92 12.15
CA ASP A 132 0.61 -12.58 12.27
C ASP A 132 1.50 -11.47 11.72
N ALA A 133 2.83 -11.64 11.79
CA ALA A 133 3.76 -10.66 11.25
C ALA A 133 3.72 -10.61 9.71
N GLY A 134 3.53 -11.76 9.05
CA GLY A 134 3.34 -11.84 7.61
C GLY A 134 2.02 -11.17 7.19
N TYR A 135 0.95 -11.45 7.92
CA TYR A 135 -0.33 -10.79 7.70
C TYR A 135 -0.25 -9.27 7.91
N ALA A 136 0.42 -8.80 8.96
CA ALA A 136 0.59 -7.37 9.23
C ALA A 136 1.38 -6.67 8.11
N LEU A 137 2.48 -7.27 7.67
CA LEU A 137 3.26 -6.79 6.53
C LEU A 137 2.39 -6.64 5.29
N TRP A 138 1.70 -7.73 4.89
CA TRP A 138 0.77 -7.72 3.76
C TRP A 138 -0.29 -6.64 3.92
N ASN A 139 -0.97 -6.59 5.07
CA ASN A 139 -2.07 -5.66 5.27
C ASN A 139 -1.62 -4.20 5.12
N HIS A 140 -0.44 -3.85 5.63
CA HIS A 140 0.08 -2.48 5.54
C HIS A 140 0.49 -2.07 4.13
N THR A 141 1.24 -2.93 3.43
CA THR A 141 1.68 -2.67 2.05
C THR A 141 0.52 -2.74 1.07
N HIS A 142 -0.37 -3.73 1.22
CA HIS A 142 -1.56 -3.91 0.40
C HIS A 142 -2.50 -2.70 0.53
N THR A 143 -2.82 -2.28 1.77
CA THR A 143 -3.69 -1.11 1.98
C THR A 143 -3.10 0.14 1.35
N ALA A 144 -1.82 0.43 1.59
CA ALA A 144 -1.21 1.63 1.02
C ALA A 144 -1.17 1.61 -0.51
N THR A 145 -1.06 0.43 -1.13
CA THR A 145 -1.10 0.29 -2.58
C THR A 145 -2.51 0.49 -3.15
N LEU A 146 -3.55 0.02 -2.46
CA LEU A 146 -4.93 0.35 -2.82
C LEU A 146 -5.15 1.88 -2.81
N GLU A 147 -4.62 2.56 -1.80
CA GLU A 147 -4.69 4.02 -1.71
C GLU A 147 -3.90 4.72 -2.82
N ASP A 148 -2.74 4.17 -3.24
CA ASP A 148 -1.93 4.74 -4.33
C ASP A 148 -2.76 4.90 -5.61
N TYR A 149 -3.61 3.92 -5.92
CA TYR A 149 -4.42 3.87 -7.15
C TYR A 149 -5.90 4.16 -6.92
N LYS A 150 -6.30 4.55 -5.70
CA LYS A 150 -7.70 4.81 -5.31
C LYS A 150 -8.62 3.62 -5.59
N LEU A 151 -8.14 2.43 -5.28
CA LEU A 151 -8.91 1.18 -5.34
C LEU A 151 -9.61 0.96 -4.00
N LYS A 152 -10.84 0.46 -4.03
CA LYS A 152 -11.57 0.12 -2.80
C LYS A 152 -11.10 -1.20 -2.21
N GLY A 153 -10.47 -2.05 -3.03
CA GLY A 153 -10.08 -3.41 -2.67
C GLY A 153 -11.25 -4.39 -2.78
N GLU A 154 -12.26 -4.06 -3.58
CA GLU A 154 -13.29 -5.01 -3.96
C GLU A 154 -12.71 -6.02 -4.95
N LEU A 155 -13.26 -7.24 -5.02
CA LEU A 155 -12.71 -8.28 -5.93
C LEU A 155 -12.63 -7.80 -7.38
N ASN A 156 -13.66 -7.09 -7.85
CA ASN A 156 -13.72 -6.57 -9.22
C ASN A 156 -12.76 -5.40 -9.48
N ASP A 157 -12.13 -4.83 -8.44
CA ASP A 157 -11.08 -3.82 -8.63
C ASP A 157 -9.78 -4.46 -9.14
N LEU A 158 -9.51 -5.72 -8.74
CA LEU A 158 -8.24 -6.41 -8.96
C LEU A 158 -8.36 -7.70 -9.77
N TYR A 159 -9.53 -8.32 -9.84
CA TYR A 159 -9.73 -9.61 -10.50
C TYR A 159 -10.75 -9.50 -11.62
N HIS A 160 -10.34 -9.93 -12.81
CA HIS A 160 -11.21 -10.05 -13.97
C HIS A 160 -12.25 -11.16 -13.75
N GLN A 161 -13.41 -11.05 -14.40
CA GLN A 161 -14.51 -12.01 -14.26
C GLN A 161 -14.07 -13.46 -14.56
N ASP A 162 -13.23 -13.68 -15.59
CA ASP A 162 -12.62 -15.00 -15.88
C ASP A 162 -11.94 -15.65 -14.66
N ALA A 163 -11.35 -14.84 -13.78
CA ALA A 163 -10.68 -15.33 -12.57
C ALA A 163 -11.70 -15.63 -11.46
N LEU A 164 -12.76 -14.83 -11.37
CA LEU A 164 -13.85 -15.00 -10.39
C LEU A 164 -14.77 -16.18 -10.74
N ASP A 165 -14.89 -16.51 -12.03
CA ASP A 165 -15.66 -17.64 -12.53
C ASP A 165 -14.87 -18.96 -12.52
N TYR A 166 -13.59 -18.94 -12.14
CA TYR A 166 -12.72 -20.13 -12.20
C TYR A 166 -13.23 -21.30 -11.35
N ASP A 167 -13.97 -21.03 -10.26
CA ASP A 167 -14.49 -22.04 -9.32
C ASP A 167 -16.02 -22.27 -9.44
N ASN A 168 -16.65 -21.79 -10.52
CA ASN A 168 -18.09 -21.96 -10.79
C ASN A 168 -18.41 -23.17 -11.69
#